data_AF-L0GW68-F1
#
_entry.id   AF-L0GW68-F1
#
_cell.length_a   1.000
_cell.length_b   1.000
_cell.length_c   1.000
_cell.angle_alpha   90.00
_cell.angle_beta   90.00
_cell.angle_gamma   90.00
#
_symmetry.space_group_name_H-M   'P 1'
#
loop_
_entity.id
_entity.type
_entity.pdbx_description
1 polymer ?
#
loop_
_entity_poly.entity_id
_entity_poly.type
_entity_poly.pdbx_seq_one_letter_code
_entity_poly.pdbx_strand_id
1 'polypeptide(L)'
;MTPGATTFRFLAPTSTAADGTVVTATAPPAAIAGSGYVFRLHIDNRSTVAAIDAPALAGGSATDACGFLLYDKGQAPGEKTAKIRLAFHATHPANHAVFAFDVRRATTPVIDVDAEVSAAAAGGFIGDGDGNFSASLLRTQLLGGCEKGAFAEVLRVLPKATTGWGQRITAYDSYAVRAFALAPQ
;
A
#
# COMPACT_ATOMS: atom_id res chain seq x y z
N MET A 1 13.36 28.40 44.19
CA MET A 1 11.93 28.68 44.01
C MET A 1 11.53 28.12 42.65
N THR A 2 10.69 27.10 42.59
CA THR A 2 10.22 26.52 41.32
C THR A 2 9.16 27.46 40.74
N PRO A 3 9.25 27.86 39.45
CA PRO A 3 8.23 28.67 38.79
C PRO A 3 6.83 28.08 38.93
N GLY A 4 5.84 28.92 39.23
CA GLY A 4 4.43 28.53 39.39
C GLY A 4 3.71 28.34 38.06
N ALA A 5 2.49 27.79 38.10
CA ALA A 5 1.69 27.44 36.91
C ALA A 5 1.33 28.64 35.99
N THR A 6 1.50 29.88 36.46
CA THR A 6 1.25 31.12 35.70
C THR A 6 2.53 31.81 35.22
N THR A 7 3.71 31.27 35.54
CA THR A 7 5.00 31.89 35.20
C THR A 7 5.35 31.75 33.72
N PHE A 8 4.82 30.72 33.04
CA PHE A 8 5.02 30.49 31.61
C PHE A 8 3.69 30.36 30.88
N ARG A 9 3.60 30.94 29.68
CA ARG A 9 2.52 30.68 28.73
C ARG A 9 3.04 29.80 27.60
N PHE A 10 2.39 28.68 27.37
CA PHE A 10 2.70 27.82 26.23
C PHE A 10 1.92 28.25 24.99
N LEU A 11 2.62 28.33 23.86
CA LEU A 11 2.04 28.55 22.54
C LEU A 11 2.15 27.25 21.75
N ALA A 12 1.07 26.83 21.11
CA ALA A 12 1.02 25.64 20.28
C ALA A 12 0.74 26.03 18.81
N PRO A 13 1.38 25.36 17.84
CA PRO A 13 1.04 25.52 16.42
C PRO A 13 -0.43 25.17 16.16
N THR A 14 -1.11 25.99 15.36
CA THR A 14 -2.49 25.76 14.93
C THR A 14 -2.60 25.53 13.42
N SER A 15 -1.70 26.11 12.64
CA SER A 15 -1.63 25.92 11.19
C SER A 15 -0.25 26.35 10.67
N THR A 16 0.03 26.02 9.41
CA THR A 16 1.17 26.57 8.66
C THR A 16 0.61 27.31 7.45
N ALA A 17 1.01 28.57 7.26
CA ALA A 17 0.63 29.35 6.10
C ALA A 17 1.36 28.87 4.84
N ALA A 18 0.90 29.29 3.67
CA ALA A 18 1.46 28.87 2.38
C ALA A 18 2.95 29.26 2.19
N ASP A 19 3.41 30.29 2.90
CA ASP A 19 4.81 30.75 2.93
C ASP A 19 5.68 30.01 3.95
N GLY A 20 5.11 29.02 4.66
CA GLY A 20 5.80 28.26 5.71
C GLY A 20 5.75 28.90 7.09
N THR A 21 5.12 30.06 7.26
CA THR A 21 4.96 30.69 8.58
C THR A 21 4.07 29.82 9.47
N VAL A 22 4.59 29.41 10.63
CA VAL A 22 3.83 28.65 11.63
C VAL A 22 2.97 29.61 12.45
N VAL A 23 1.66 29.45 12.36
CA VAL A 23 0.70 30.21 13.17
C VAL A 23 0.52 29.50 14.50
N THR A 24 0.56 30.26 15.60
CA THR A 24 0.46 29.71 16.97
C THR A 24 -0.66 30.36 17.77
N ALA A 25 -1.27 29.62 18.68
CA ALA A 25 -2.22 30.12 19.67
C ALA A 25 -1.84 29.64 21.07
N THR A 26 -2.48 30.19 22.12
CA THR A 26 -2.33 29.69 23.49
C THR A 26 -2.69 28.20 23.54
N ALA A 27 -1.83 27.40 24.18
CA ALA A 27 -2.06 25.98 24.35
C ALA A 27 -3.38 25.70 25.09
N PRO A 28 -4.19 24.72 24.66
CA PRO A 28 -5.41 24.35 25.36
C PRO A 28 -5.08 23.77 26.74
N PRO A 29 -5.95 23.95 27.76
CA PRO A 29 -5.71 23.41 29.11
C PRO A 29 -5.39 21.91 29.15
N ALA A 30 -5.95 21.12 28.23
CA ALA A 30 -5.69 19.67 28.12
C ALA A 30 -4.25 19.30 27.70
N ALA A 31 -3.47 20.27 27.23
CA ALA A 31 -2.05 20.11 26.90
C ALA A 31 -1.12 20.60 28.02
N ILE A 32 -1.66 21.00 29.18
CA ILE A 32 -0.89 21.55 30.31
C ILE A 32 -1.07 20.64 31.53
N ALA A 33 0.02 20.26 32.17
CA ALA A 33 0.03 19.53 33.44
C ALA A 33 0.92 20.26 34.44
N GLY A 34 0.32 20.91 35.44
CA GLY A 34 1.04 21.79 36.37
C GLY A 34 1.72 22.95 35.63
N SER A 35 3.04 23.08 35.80
CA SER A 35 3.85 24.12 35.13
C SER A 35 4.44 23.66 33.78
N GLY A 36 4.02 22.52 33.22
CA GLY A 36 4.61 21.91 32.03
C GLY A 36 3.63 21.70 30.87
N TYR A 37 4.16 21.68 29.64
CA TYR A 37 3.42 21.27 28.44
C TYR A 37 3.55 19.76 28.21
N VAL A 38 2.44 19.11 27.84
CA VAL A 38 2.37 17.67 27.60
C VAL A 38 2.52 17.39 26.09
N PHE A 39 3.68 16.87 25.70
CA PHE A 39 3.89 16.30 24.36
C PHE A 39 3.52 14.82 24.36
N ARG A 40 2.62 14.41 23.46
CA ARG A 40 2.26 13.01 23.25
C ARG A 40 2.98 12.48 22.02
N LEU A 41 3.83 11.50 22.22
CA LEU A 41 4.51 10.79 21.14
C LEU A 41 3.79 9.46 20.89
N HIS A 42 3.45 9.20 19.63
CA HIS A 42 3.03 7.86 19.20
C HIS A 42 4.25 7.12 18.68
N ILE A 43 4.59 6.01 19.33
CA ILE A 43 5.72 5.14 18.94
C ILE A 43 5.12 3.90 18.29
N ASP A 44 5.40 3.71 17.01
CA ASP A 44 4.97 2.54 16.26
C ASP A 44 6.19 1.84 15.65
N ASN A 45 6.59 0.74 16.29
CA ASN A 45 7.75 -0.07 15.88
C ASN A 45 7.33 -1.39 15.23
N ARG A 46 6.05 -1.53 14.85
CA ARG A 46 5.53 -2.76 14.26
C ARG A 46 5.91 -2.79 12.78
N SER A 47 6.32 -3.96 12.31
CA SER A 47 6.69 -4.17 10.91
C SER A 47 5.45 -4.34 10.04
N THR A 48 5.58 -4.01 8.76
CA THR A 48 4.58 -4.34 7.75
C THR A 48 4.70 -5.82 7.35
N VAL A 49 3.76 -6.31 6.54
CA VAL A 49 3.87 -7.59 5.83
C VAL A 49 3.52 -7.38 4.37
N ALA A 50 4.29 -8.02 3.49
CA ALA A 50 4.07 -8.06 2.05
C ALA A 50 3.94 -9.52 1.60
N ALA A 51 2.85 -9.87 0.94
CA ALA A 51 2.68 -11.17 0.27
C ALA A 51 1.87 -11.01 -1.02
N ILE A 52 2.10 -11.90 -1.98
CA ILE A 52 1.41 -11.91 -3.29
C ILE A 52 0.91 -13.33 -3.52
N ASP A 53 -0.37 -13.46 -3.82
CA ASP A 53 -1.01 -14.76 -4.04
C ASP A 53 -0.67 -15.35 -5.41
N ALA A 54 -1.04 -16.61 -5.61
CA ALA A 54 -1.17 -17.18 -6.95
C ALA A 54 -2.16 -16.41 -7.82
N PRO A 55 -1.76 -15.86 -8.99
CA PRO A 55 -2.72 -15.60 -10.04
C PRO A 55 -3.55 -16.84 -10.29
N ALA A 56 -4.82 -16.64 -10.57
CA ALA A 56 -5.73 -17.71 -10.91
C ALA A 56 -6.59 -17.31 -12.11
N LEU A 57 -6.94 -18.29 -12.94
CA LEU A 57 -8.00 -18.11 -13.93
C LEU A 57 -9.35 -18.39 -13.26
N ALA A 58 -10.37 -17.61 -13.60
CA ALA A 58 -11.72 -17.88 -13.13
C ALA A 58 -12.17 -19.28 -13.59
N GLY A 59 -12.17 -20.26 -12.68
CA GLY A 59 -12.54 -21.66 -12.96
C GLY A 59 -11.47 -22.71 -12.64
N GLY A 60 -10.25 -22.32 -12.26
CA GLY A 60 -9.23 -23.26 -11.78
C GLY A 60 -7.83 -22.67 -11.62
N SER A 61 -6.99 -23.30 -10.80
CA SER A 61 -5.54 -23.03 -10.78
C SER A 61 -4.88 -23.81 -11.91
N ALA A 62 -4.85 -23.25 -13.11
CA ALA A 62 -3.99 -23.78 -14.16
C ALA A 62 -2.57 -23.25 -13.93
N THR A 63 -1.94 -23.60 -12.81
CA THR A 63 -0.49 -23.53 -12.70
C THR A 63 0.03 -24.89 -13.12
N ASP A 64 0.70 -24.96 -14.26
CA ASP A 64 1.67 -26.03 -14.42
C ASP A 64 2.78 -25.84 -13.35
N ALA A 65 3.50 -26.91 -13.01
CA ALA A 65 4.60 -26.84 -12.03
C ALA A 65 5.73 -25.86 -12.45
N CYS A 66 5.62 -25.25 -13.64
CA CYS A 66 6.60 -24.40 -14.29
C CYS A 66 6.22 -22.92 -14.28
N GLY A 67 5.06 -22.54 -13.70
CA GLY A 67 4.66 -21.14 -13.52
C GLY A 67 3.91 -20.50 -14.70
N PHE A 68 3.37 -21.29 -15.62
CA PHE A 68 2.44 -20.81 -16.64
C PHE A 68 0.99 -20.90 -16.18
N LEU A 69 0.25 -19.85 -16.49
CA LEU A 69 -1.20 -19.80 -16.51
C LEU A 69 -1.68 -19.99 -17.95
N LEU A 70 -2.16 -21.20 -18.23
CA LEU A 70 -2.65 -21.58 -19.55
C LEU A 70 -4.11 -21.16 -19.72
N TYR A 71 -4.40 -20.35 -20.73
CA TYR A 71 -5.75 -19.87 -21.03
C TYR A 71 -6.28 -20.46 -22.34
N ASP A 72 -7.59 -20.67 -22.44
CA ASP A 72 -8.22 -21.13 -23.68
C ASP A 72 -8.21 -20.01 -24.74
N LYS A 73 -7.59 -20.28 -25.90
CA LYS A 73 -7.52 -19.35 -27.05
C LYS A 73 -8.87 -19.21 -27.76
N GLY A 74 -9.74 -20.23 -27.69
CA GLY A 74 -11.06 -20.26 -28.30
C GLY A 74 -12.07 -19.33 -27.63
N GLN A 75 -11.81 -18.88 -26.39
CA GLN A 75 -12.59 -17.85 -25.72
C GLN A 75 -12.30 -16.48 -26.34
N ALA A 76 -13.34 -15.78 -26.78
CA ALA A 76 -13.18 -14.52 -27.49
C ALA A 76 -12.50 -13.48 -26.59
N PRO A 77 -11.63 -12.59 -27.10
CA PRO A 77 -10.90 -11.59 -26.30
C PRO A 77 -11.77 -10.62 -25.47
N GLY A 78 -13.08 -10.59 -25.72
CA GLY A 78 -14.08 -9.80 -24.97
C GLY A 78 -15.02 -10.62 -24.08
N GLU A 79 -14.86 -11.94 -24.00
CA GLU A 79 -15.67 -12.75 -23.09
C GLU A 79 -15.24 -12.53 -21.64
N LYS A 80 -16.23 -12.25 -20.79
CA LYS A 80 -16.12 -12.03 -19.34
C LYS A 80 -15.59 -13.25 -18.55
N THR A 81 -15.15 -14.31 -19.23
CA THR A 81 -14.82 -15.62 -18.66
C THR A 81 -13.33 -15.82 -18.42
N ALA A 82 -12.43 -15.28 -19.28
CA ALA A 82 -10.98 -15.36 -19.06
C ALA A 82 -10.48 -14.26 -18.10
N LYS A 83 -11.05 -14.23 -16.88
CA LYS A 83 -10.61 -13.33 -15.82
C LYS A 83 -9.41 -13.93 -15.10
N ILE A 84 -8.36 -13.12 -14.99
CA ILE A 84 -7.17 -13.41 -14.21
C ILE A 84 -7.32 -12.66 -12.89
N ARG A 85 -7.38 -13.42 -11.81
CA ARG A 85 -7.47 -12.92 -10.44
C ARG A 85 -6.04 -12.64 -9.95
N LEU A 86 -5.72 -11.39 -9.61
CA LEU A 86 -4.45 -11.00 -8.98
C LEU A 86 -4.70 -10.45 -7.58
N ALA A 87 -4.13 -11.06 -6.54
CA ALA A 87 -4.32 -10.67 -5.15
C ALA A 87 -3.00 -10.44 -4.42
N PHE A 88 -3.02 -9.54 -3.45
CA PHE A 88 -1.86 -9.28 -2.61
C PHE A 88 -2.28 -8.80 -1.22
N HIS A 89 -1.36 -8.96 -0.28
CA HIS A 89 -1.49 -8.60 1.13
C HIS A 89 -0.43 -7.57 1.49
N ALA A 90 -0.87 -6.33 1.68
CA ALA A 90 -0.08 -5.20 2.10
C ALA A 90 -0.55 -4.74 3.48
N THR A 91 -0.09 -5.38 4.55
CA THR A 91 -0.68 -5.18 5.87
C THR A 91 0.26 -4.48 6.84
N HIS A 92 -0.35 -3.79 7.80
CA HIS A 92 0.33 -3.24 8.97
C HIS A 92 -0.60 -3.39 10.18
N PRO A 93 -0.13 -3.79 11.38
CA PRO A 93 -1.02 -4.16 12.49
C PRO A 93 -1.96 -3.07 13.04
N ALA A 94 -1.83 -1.81 12.62
CA ALA A 94 -2.85 -0.76 12.83
C ALA A 94 -3.07 0.11 11.59
N ASN A 95 -2.85 -0.43 10.39
CA ASN A 95 -3.08 0.27 9.13
C ASN A 95 -2.29 1.59 8.92
N HIS A 96 -1.22 1.83 9.70
CA HIS A 96 -0.29 2.95 9.53
C HIS A 96 0.80 2.67 8.48
N ALA A 97 0.39 2.27 7.28
CA ALA A 97 1.30 2.04 6.17
C ALA A 97 0.67 2.44 4.83
N VAL A 98 1.52 2.68 3.85
CA VAL A 98 1.15 2.79 2.45
C VAL A 98 1.78 1.63 1.68
N PHE A 99 1.27 1.33 0.50
CA PHE A 99 1.90 0.36 -0.39
C PHE A 99 2.02 0.88 -1.81
N ALA A 100 2.91 0.25 -2.58
CA ALA A 100 2.98 0.36 -4.02
C ALA A 100 3.02 -1.06 -4.60
N PHE A 101 2.17 -1.32 -5.59
CA PHE A 101 2.05 -2.58 -6.29
C PHE A 101 2.17 -2.35 -7.79
N ASP A 102 3.21 -2.90 -8.42
CA ASP A 102 3.42 -2.85 -9.86
C ASP A 102 3.41 -4.23 -10.49
N VAL A 103 2.75 -4.34 -11.64
CA VAL A 103 2.83 -5.51 -12.52
C VAL A 103 3.47 -5.08 -13.82
N ARG A 104 4.58 -5.73 -14.17
CA ARG A 104 5.32 -5.46 -15.40
C ARG A 104 5.25 -6.64 -16.35
N ARG A 105 4.91 -6.37 -17.61
CA ARG A 105 5.10 -7.32 -18.70
C ARG A 105 6.46 -7.07 -19.33
N ALA A 106 7.40 -7.98 -19.10
CA ALA A 106 8.83 -7.72 -19.34
C ALA A 106 9.25 -6.39 -18.67
N THR A 107 9.61 -5.37 -19.44
CA THR A 107 10.00 -4.05 -18.92
C THR A 107 8.84 -3.05 -18.85
N THR A 108 7.70 -3.34 -19.45
CA THR A 108 6.57 -2.42 -19.59
C THR A 108 5.61 -2.54 -18.39
N PRO A 109 5.35 -1.47 -17.62
CA PRO A 109 4.32 -1.49 -16.59
C PRO A 109 2.95 -1.65 -17.23
N VAL A 110 2.16 -2.60 -16.73
CA VAL A 110 0.75 -2.83 -17.13
C VAL A 110 -0.22 -2.49 -16.00
N ILE A 111 0.25 -2.54 -14.75
CA ILE A 111 -0.45 -2.08 -13.56
C ILE A 111 0.57 -1.33 -12.71
N ASP A 112 0.15 -0.19 -12.17
CA ASP A 112 0.91 0.61 -11.22
C ASP A 112 -0.10 1.28 -10.29
N VAL A 113 -0.15 0.85 -9.04
CA VAL A 113 -1.09 1.37 -8.05
C VAL A 113 -0.41 1.58 -6.70
N ASP A 114 -0.74 2.67 -6.04
CA ASP A 114 -0.37 2.96 -4.66
C ASP A 114 -1.60 3.39 -3.88
N ALA A 115 -1.63 3.06 -2.58
CA ALA A 115 -2.68 3.49 -1.67
C ALA A 115 -2.26 3.31 -0.20
N GLU A 116 -3.11 3.82 0.69
CA GLU A 116 -3.12 3.42 2.10
C GLU A 116 -3.48 1.95 2.21
N VAL A 117 -2.88 1.23 3.17
CA VAL A 117 -3.24 -0.19 3.40
C VAL A 117 -4.70 -0.34 3.84
N SER A 118 -5.30 0.69 4.43
CA SER A 118 -6.73 0.73 4.77
C SER A 118 -7.65 1.23 3.66
N ALA A 119 -7.14 1.45 2.45
CA ALA A 119 -7.97 1.94 1.36
C ALA A 119 -9.00 0.87 0.93
N ALA A 120 -10.24 1.29 0.72
CA ALA A 120 -11.28 0.42 0.17
C ALA A 120 -11.04 0.08 -1.32
N ALA A 121 -10.16 0.81 -2.00
CA ALA A 121 -9.76 0.55 -3.37
C ALA A 121 -8.38 1.15 -3.68
N ALA A 122 -7.68 0.55 -4.63
CA ALA A 122 -6.44 1.07 -5.21
C ALA A 122 -6.43 0.79 -6.72
N GLY A 123 -6.72 1.83 -7.52
CA GLY A 123 -6.96 1.66 -8.95
C GLY A 123 -8.11 0.66 -9.22
N GLY A 124 -7.80 -0.43 -9.93
CA GLY A 124 -8.76 -1.51 -10.22
C GLY A 124 -8.90 -2.58 -9.12
N PHE A 125 -8.16 -2.45 -8.01
CA PHE A 125 -8.20 -3.40 -6.90
C PHE A 125 -9.23 -2.97 -5.86
N ILE A 126 -10.02 -3.92 -5.39
CA ILE A 126 -10.92 -3.78 -4.25
C ILE A 126 -10.13 -4.15 -2.99
N GLY A 127 -10.12 -3.25 -2.02
CA GLY A 127 -9.52 -3.45 -0.70
C GLY A 127 -10.58 -3.77 0.35
N ASP A 128 -10.20 -4.52 1.38
CA ASP A 128 -11.07 -4.83 2.52
C ASP A 128 -10.93 -3.86 3.70
N GLY A 129 -10.01 -2.89 3.59
CA GLY A 129 -9.70 -1.93 4.65
C GLY A 129 -8.62 -2.39 5.64
N ASP A 130 -8.08 -3.60 5.48
CA ASP A 130 -7.08 -4.21 6.36
C ASP A 130 -5.88 -4.77 5.57
N GLY A 131 -5.60 -4.18 4.41
CA GLY A 131 -4.42 -4.47 3.61
C GLY A 131 -4.57 -5.64 2.65
N ASN A 132 -5.77 -6.19 2.44
CA ASN A 132 -5.98 -7.26 1.47
C ASN A 132 -6.64 -6.71 0.21
N PHE A 133 -5.98 -6.90 -0.95
CA PHE A 133 -6.40 -6.32 -2.22
C PHE A 133 -6.63 -7.36 -3.30
N SER A 134 -7.68 -7.12 -4.09
CA SER A 134 -8.17 -8.04 -5.10
C SER A 134 -8.51 -7.36 -6.41
N ALA A 135 -8.03 -7.87 -7.55
CA ALA A 135 -8.60 -7.52 -8.85
C ALA A 135 -8.89 -8.77 -9.68
N SER A 136 -9.96 -8.72 -10.46
CA SER A 136 -10.24 -9.67 -11.54
C SER A 136 -10.10 -8.94 -12.87
N LEU A 137 -9.05 -9.25 -13.61
CA LEU A 137 -8.63 -8.53 -14.81
C LEU A 137 -8.90 -9.37 -16.05
N LEU A 138 -9.27 -8.71 -17.13
CA LEU A 138 -9.32 -9.37 -18.44
C LEU A 138 -7.90 -9.68 -18.91
N ARG A 139 -7.74 -10.82 -19.56
CA ARG A 139 -6.49 -11.19 -20.25
C ARG A 139 -5.92 -10.05 -21.12
N THR A 140 -6.79 -9.36 -21.86
CA THR A 140 -6.40 -8.26 -22.74
C THR A 140 -5.84 -7.05 -22.00
N GLN A 141 -6.18 -6.84 -20.73
CA GLN A 141 -5.58 -5.77 -19.91
C GLN A 141 -4.11 -6.07 -19.59
N LEU A 142 -3.75 -7.35 -19.43
CA LEU A 142 -2.37 -7.78 -19.15
C LEU A 142 -1.56 -8.01 -20.43
N LEU A 143 -2.15 -8.69 -21.43
CA LEU A 143 -1.47 -9.06 -22.67
C LEU A 143 -1.56 -8.00 -23.77
N GLY A 144 -2.51 -7.05 -23.71
CA GLY A 144 -2.78 -6.17 -24.84
C GLY A 144 -3.02 -6.99 -26.12
N GLY A 145 -2.21 -6.74 -27.15
CA GLY A 145 -2.23 -7.51 -28.41
C GLY A 145 -1.32 -8.76 -28.44
N CYS A 146 -0.62 -9.09 -27.36
CA CYS A 146 0.29 -10.24 -27.33
C CYS A 146 -0.48 -11.56 -27.11
N GLU A 147 -0.02 -12.66 -27.71
CA GLU A 147 -0.55 -14.01 -27.44
C GLU A 147 0.06 -14.66 -26.20
N LYS A 148 1.20 -14.18 -25.70
CA LYS A 148 1.81 -14.69 -24.47
C LYS A 148 2.62 -13.59 -23.81
N GLY A 149 2.85 -13.71 -22.51
CA GLY A 149 3.60 -12.72 -21.76
C GLY A 149 4.10 -13.28 -20.45
N ALA A 150 5.29 -12.83 -20.04
CA ALA A 150 5.82 -13.06 -18.71
C ALA A 150 5.67 -11.77 -17.89
N PHE A 151 5.27 -11.94 -16.64
CA PHE A 151 4.91 -10.87 -15.73
C PHE A 151 5.70 -10.97 -14.43
N ALA A 152 6.07 -9.82 -13.89
CA ALA A 152 6.58 -9.68 -12.54
C ALA A 152 5.62 -8.78 -11.75
N GLU A 153 5.16 -9.28 -10.62
CA GLU A 153 4.40 -8.58 -9.61
C GLU A 153 5.37 -8.17 -8.50
N VAL A 154 5.39 -6.88 -8.17
CA VAL A 154 6.29 -6.32 -7.16
C VAL A 154 5.44 -5.53 -6.17
N LEU A 155 5.47 -5.95 -4.91
CA LEU A 155 4.79 -5.29 -3.81
C LEU A 155 5.81 -4.68 -2.85
N ARG A 156 5.56 -3.43 -2.45
CA ARG A 156 6.31 -2.71 -1.42
C ARG A 156 5.33 -2.17 -0.40
N VAL A 157 5.58 -2.41 0.88
CA VAL A 157 4.72 -1.95 1.99
C VAL A 157 5.56 -1.15 2.96
N LEU A 158 5.23 0.14 3.06
CA LEU A 158 6.05 1.15 3.73
C LEU A 158 5.30 1.69 4.95
N PRO A 159 5.76 1.43 6.18
CA PRO A 159 5.13 1.99 7.37
C PRO A 159 5.39 3.49 7.45
N LYS A 160 4.46 4.21 8.08
CA LYS A 160 4.55 5.66 8.31
C LYS A 160 5.47 6.02 9.48
N ALA A 161 6.14 5.05 10.09
CA ALA A 161 7.10 5.28 11.17
C ALA A 161 8.27 6.16 10.69
N THR A 162 8.58 7.22 11.45
CA THR A 162 9.68 8.15 11.16
C THR A 162 10.61 8.29 12.36
N THR A 163 11.85 8.73 12.11
CA THR A 163 12.84 9.02 13.16
C THR A 163 12.55 10.32 13.91
N GLY A 164 11.52 11.07 13.54
CA GLY A 164 11.27 12.44 14.01
C GLY A 164 12.16 13.51 13.35
N TRP A 165 13.15 13.10 12.54
CA TRP A 165 14.06 14.00 11.81
C TRP A 165 13.79 14.02 10.29
N GLY A 166 12.53 13.79 9.91
CA GLY A 166 12.10 13.79 8.49
C GLY A 166 12.43 12.51 7.72
N GLN A 167 13.06 11.52 8.34
CA GLN A 167 13.40 10.24 7.70
C GLN A 167 12.42 9.14 8.11
N ARG A 168 11.92 8.37 7.14
CA ARG A 168 11.13 7.16 7.37
C ARG A 168 12.04 6.01 7.80
N ILE A 169 11.59 5.18 8.73
CA ILE A 169 12.36 4.04 9.22
C ILE A 169 12.19 2.87 8.25
N THR A 170 13.15 2.69 7.34
CA THR A 170 13.10 1.65 6.29
C THR A 170 13.29 0.22 6.81
N ALA A 171 13.81 0.06 8.03
CA ALA A 171 13.99 -1.25 8.65
C ALA A 171 12.67 -2.02 8.88
N TYR A 172 11.53 -1.34 8.79
CA TYR A 172 10.20 -1.93 8.92
C TYR A 172 9.49 -2.13 7.57
N ASP A 173 10.16 -1.88 6.46
CA ASP A 173 9.64 -2.13 5.11
C ASP A 173 9.50 -3.63 4.84
N SER A 174 8.46 -3.98 4.08
CA SER A 174 8.28 -5.32 3.56
C SER A 174 8.16 -5.31 2.05
N TYR A 175 8.69 -6.35 1.43
CA TYR A 175 8.73 -6.51 -0.01
C TYR A 175 8.34 -7.94 -0.38
N ALA A 176 7.58 -8.07 -1.46
CA ALA A 176 7.30 -9.36 -2.08
C ALA A 176 7.43 -9.22 -3.59
N VAL A 177 7.95 -10.27 -4.23
CA VAL A 177 8.02 -10.37 -5.68
C VAL A 177 7.48 -11.73 -6.08
N ARG A 178 6.66 -11.74 -7.12
CA ARG A 178 6.17 -12.97 -7.73
C ARG A 178 6.16 -12.84 -9.23
N ALA A 179 6.40 -13.95 -9.91
CA ALA A 179 6.37 -13.98 -11.37
C ALA A 179 5.37 -15.02 -11.85
N PHE A 180 4.78 -14.74 -13.00
CA PHE A 180 3.90 -15.68 -13.70
C PHE A 180 3.98 -15.45 -15.21
N ALA A 181 3.63 -16.46 -15.99
CA ALA A 181 3.49 -16.35 -17.43
C ALA A 181 2.07 -16.65 -17.86
N LEU A 182 1.58 -15.97 -18.90
CA LEU A 182 0.33 -16.30 -19.59
C LEU A 182 0.67 -16.87 -20.95
N ALA A 183 0.06 -18.00 -21.30
CA ALA A 183 0.17 -18.62 -22.61
C ALA A 183 -1.16 -19.30 -22.99
N PRO A 184 -1.46 -19.46 -24.28
CA PRO A 184 -2.60 -20.26 -24.71
C PRO A 184 -2.37 -21.74 -24.40
N GLN A 185 -3.45 -22.45 -24.05
CA GLN A 185 -3.48 -23.92 -24.03
C GLN A 185 -3.64 -24.49 -25.45
#